data_AF-A0A8I6XDI4-F1
#
_entry.id   AF-A0A8I6XDI4-F1
#
_cell.length_a   1.000
_cell.length_b   1.000
_cell.length_c   1.000
_cell.angle_alpha   90.00
_cell.angle_beta   90.00
_cell.angle_gamma   90.00
#
_symmetry.space_group_name_H-M   'P 1'
#
loop_
_entity.id
_entity.type
_entity.pdbx_description
1 polymer ?
#
loop_
_entity_poly.entity_id
_entity_poly.type
_entity_poly.pdbx_seq_one_letter_code
_entity_poly.pdbx_strand_id
1 'polypeptide(L)'
;MGFLQKTSKQTAKLKSLLVLAVSRIAVARRPRLARKSIACSDVSQLLVLGHLDRALHRAEQVIQEDNMLEAFGIIELYCKRLIEQAEQLDKPQECGEELREAAANIMFAAGWCGDLQELLFARTILADKFGGDFAAAAKEGTGIVDPILVWKLSGNTTSMQLKKKVTKEIAAENNILVDFSELPEATEDDDDVLVDFFELQEATEEGNNSVPNSQDLLGEMSCQDDMDGSSESGNDNVHIATSSDGSDDEVIGRRNRRWWRLGCA
;
A
#
# COMPACT_ATOMS: atom_id res chain seq x y z
N MET A 1 -19.87 10.95 -36.61
CA MET A 1 -18.66 10.12 -36.78
C MET A 1 -17.57 10.33 -35.70
N GLY A 2 -17.51 11.47 -34.98
CA GLY A 2 -16.35 11.76 -34.08
C GLY A 2 -16.32 11.07 -32.70
N PHE A 3 -17.44 10.59 -32.16
CA PHE A 3 -17.50 10.03 -30.79
C PHE A 3 -16.79 8.67 -30.66
N LEU A 4 -17.00 7.76 -31.63
CA LEU A 4 -16.39 6.42 -31.62
C LEU A 4 -14.86 6.46 -31.78
N GLN A 5 -14.33 7.44 -32.51
CA GLN A 5 -12.89 7.58 -32.69
C GLN A 5 -12.20 8.20 -31.46
N LYS A 6 -12.95 8.98 -30.66
CA LYS A 6 -12.46 9.55 -29.39
C LYS A 6 -12.34 8.47 -28.32
N THR A 7 -13.35 7.58 -28.21
CA THR A 7 -13.38 6.50 -27.20
C THR A 7 -12.25 5.50 -27.42
N SER A 8 -12.02 5.06 -28.67
CA SER A 8 -10.95 4.12 -29.01
C SER A 8 -9.55 4.66 -28.67
N LYS A 9 -9.29 5.96 -28.92
CA LYS A 9 -8.03 6.61 -28.52
C LYS A 9 -7.87 6.69 -27.00
N GLN A 10 -8.95 6.93 -26.26
CA GLN A 10 -8.94 6.93 -24.79
C GLN A 10 -8.68 5.52 -24.24
N THR A 11 -9.23 4.48 -24.87
CA THR A 11 -9.03 3.08 -24.48
C THR A 11 -7.57 2.64 -24.67
N ALA A 12 -6.95 2.98 -25.80
CA ALA A 12 -5.53 2.71 -26.03
C ALA A 12 -4.64 3.39 -24.98
N LYS A 13 -4.95 4.65 -24.63
CA LYS A 13 -4.25 5.39 -23.56
C LYS A 13 -4.45 4.75 -22.19
N LEU A 14 -5.69 4.39 -21.86
CA LEU A 14 -6.02 3.71 -20.60
C LEU A 14 -5.24 2.40 -20.47
N LYS A 15 -5.23 1.57 -21.52
CA LYS A 15 -4.46 0.31 -21.54
C LYS A 15 -2.98 0.56 -21.26
N SER A 16 -2.38 1.57 -21.92
CA SER A 16 -0.98 1.95 -21.68
C SER A 16 -0.73 2.41 -20.24
N LEU A 17 -1.65 3.18 -19.65
CA LEU A 17 -1.54 3.64 -18.25
C LEU A 17 -1.63 2.46 -17.27
N LEU A 18 -2.55 1.53 -17.50
CA LEU A 18 -2.72 0.36 -16.64
C LEU A 18 -1.50 -0.57 -16.69
N VAL A 19 -0.90 -0.78 -17.87
CA VAL A 19 0.35 -1.54 -18.01
C VAL A 19 1.47 -0.88 -17.19
N LEU A 20 1.60 0.45 -17.30
CA LEU A 20 2.60 1.20 -16.53
C LEU A 20 2.30 1.16 -15.03
N ALA A 21 1.03 1.20 -14.61
CA ALA A 21 0.62 1.07 -13.23
C ALA A 21 1.05 -0.29 -12.63
N VAL A 22 0.87 -1.40 -13.37
CA VAL A 22 1.34 -2.73 -12.94
C VAL A 22 2.86 -2.73 -12.73
N SER A 23 3.63 -2.17 -13.67
CA SER A 23 5.08 -2.04 -13.51
C SER A 23 5.46 -1.16 -12.32
N ARG A 24 4.73 -0.06 -12.09
CA ARG A 24 4.96 0.84 -10.96
C ARG A 24 4.66 0.18 -9.62
N ILE A 25 3.59 -0.62 -9.53
CA ILE A 25 3.23 -1.39 -8.34
C ILE A 25 4.38 -2.30 -7.92
N ALA A 26 5.01 -3.02 -8.86
CA ALA A 26 6.16 -3.87 -8.58
C ALA A 26 7.33 -3.10 -7.92
N VAL A 27 7.56 -1.85 -8.34
CA VAL A 27 8.56 -0.97 -7.73
C VAL A 27 8.10 -0.43 -6.38
N ALA A 28 6.83 -0.02 -6.27
CA ALA A 28 6.24 0.56 -5.06
C ALA A 28 6.15 -0.43 -3.89
N ARG A 29 6.13 -1.74 -4.15
CA ARG A 29 6.19 -2.79 -3.11
C ARG A 29 7.49 -2.74 -2.30
N ARG A 30 8.64 -2.41 -2.92
CA ARG A 30 9.95 -2.44 -2.27
C ARG A 30 10.04 -1.53 -1.03
N PRO A 31 9.74 -0.23 -1.11
CA PRO A 31 9.79 0.64 0.08
C PRO A 31 8.73 0.27 1.14
N ARG A 32 7.60 -0.33 0.76
CA ARG A 32 6.58 -0.84 1.69
C ARG A 32 7.11 -2.02 2.50
N LEU A 33 7.74 -2.99 1.84
CA LEU A 33 8.40 -4.14 2.47
C LEU A 33 9.52 -3.70 3.42
N ALA A 34 10.33 -2.73 3.01
CA ALA A 34 11.38 -2.17 3.86
C ALA A 34 10.80 -1.55 5.15
N ARG A 35 9.73 -0.74 5.03
CA ARG A 35 9.05 -0.17 6.20
C ARG A 35 8.40 -1.22 7.10
N LYS A 36 7.78 -2.25 6.52
CA LYS A 36 7.25 -3.41 7.28
C LYS A 36 8.37 -4.07 8.09
N SER A 37 9.50 -4.38 7.45
CA SER A 37 10.66 -5.00 8.10
C SER A 37 11.23 -4.14 9.24
N ILE A 38 11.40 -2.84 9.02
CA ILE A 38 11.85 -1.90 10.06
C ILE A 38 10.85 -1.87 11.22
N ALA A 39 9.55 -1.77 10.94
CA ALA A 39 8.52 -1.78 11.98
C ALA A 39 8.51 -3.09 12.78
N CYS A 40 8.69 -4.25 12.14
CA CYS A 40 8.82 -5.53 12.83
C CYS A 40 10.03 -5.56 13.78
N SER A 41 11.19 -5.05 13.32
CA SER A 41 12.38 -4.95 14.17
C SER A 41 12.17 -3.99 15.34
N ASP A 42 11.49 -2.86 15.11
CA ASP A 42 11.17 -1.90 16.15
C ASP A 42 10.21 -2.51 17.21
N VAL A 43 9.23 -3.33 16.79
CA VAL A 43 8.37 -4.08 17.72
C VAL A 43 9.21 -4.96 18.63
N SER A 44 10.08 -5.81 18.08
CA SER A 44 10.88 -6.74 18.89
C SER A 44 11.81 -6.00 19.86
N GLN A 45 12.48 -4.94 19.41
CA GLN A 45 13.34 -4.12 20.26
C GLN A 45 12.54 -3.44 21.40
N LEU A 46 11.36 -2.91 21.12
CA LEU A 46 10.52 -2.26 22.13
C LEU A 46 9.99 -3.25 23.17
N LEU A 47 9.69 -4.49 22.77
CA LEU A 47 9.29 -5.55 23.68
C LEU A 47 10.42 -5.93 24.64
N VAL A 48 11.67 -6.04 24.16
CA VAL A 48 12.84 -6.29 25.02
C VAL A 48 13.05 -5.17 26.04
N LEU A 49 12.75 -3.92 25.67
CA LEU A 49 12.82 -2.76 26.55
C LEU A 49 11.63 -2.64 27.51
N GLY A 50 10.61 -3.51 27.40
CA GLY A 50 9.39 -3.45 28.20
C GLY A 50 8.42 -2.32 27.82
N HIS A 51 8.57 -1.72 26.63
CA HIS A 51 7.74 -0.63 26.15
C HIS A 51 6.52 -1.12 25.35
N LEU A 52 5.59 -1.80 26.02
CA LEU A 52 4.46 -2.50 25.39
C LEU A 52 3.56 -1.57 24.56
N ASP A 53 3.20 -0.39 25.07
CA ASP A 53 2.33 0.57 24.35
C ASP A 53 2.98 1.05 23.03
N ARG A 54 4.28 1.35 23.08
CA ARG A 54 5.04 1.73 21.87
C ARG A 54 5.16 0.57 20.91
N ALA A 55 5.34 -0.65 21.40
CA ALA A 55 5.37 -1.86 20.57
C ALA A 55 4.03 -2.06 19.84
N LEU A 56 2.89 -1.89 20.53
CA LEU A 56 1.56 -1.96 19.92
C LEU A 56 1.36 -0.89 18.83
N HIS A 57 1.87 0.33 19.05
CA HIS A 57 1.83 1.37 18.03
C HIS A 57 2.69 1.01 16.80
N ARG A 58 3.84 0.35 16.99
CA ARG A 58 4.66 -0.16 15.87
C ARG A 58 4.01 -1.36 15.18
N ALA A 59 3.32 -2.23 15.91
CA ALA A 59 2.55 -3.33 15.32
C ALA A 59 1.41 -2.82 14.43
N GLU A 60 0.77 -1.70 14.81
CA GLU A 60 -0.20 -1.01 13.93
C GLU A 60 0.44 -0.59 12.60
N GLN A 61 1.68 -0.10 12.61
CA GLN A 61 2.40 0.24 11.38
C GLN A 61 2.69 -1.00 10.54
N VAL A 62 3.04 -2.13 11.15
CA VAL A 62 3.22 -3.41 10.45
C VAL A 62 1.93 -3.78 9.71
N ILE A 63 0.78 -3.72 10.39
CA ILE A 63 -0.54 -4.02 9.80
C ILE A 63 -0.85 -3.07 8.63
N GLN A 64 -0.59 -1.76 8.79
CA GLN A 64 -0.85 -0.78 7.74
C GLN A 64 -0.01 -1.02 6.48
N GLU A 65 1.28 -1.36 6.64
CA GLU A 65 2.14 -1.66 5.49
C GLU A 65 1.75 -2.97 4.81
N ASP A 66 1.29 -3.97 5.58
CA ASP A 66 0.81 -5.24 5.03
C ASP A 66 -0.50 -5.09 4.26
N ASN A 67 -1.48 -4.38 4.84
CA ASN A 67 -2.73 -4.04 4.17
C ASN A 67 -2.50 -3.33 2.83
N MET A 68 -1.52 -2.43 2.78
CA MET A 68 -1.16 -1.75 1.54
C MET A 68 -0.51 -2.70 0.52
N LEU A 69 0.34 -3.62 0.95
CA LEU A 69 0.95 -4.64 0.07
C LEU A 69 -0.09 -5.60 -0.51
N GLU A 70 -1.07 -6.00 0.28
CA GLU A 70 -2.19 -6.82 -0.17
C GLU A 70 -3.11 -6.04 -1.12
N ALA A 71 -3.45 -4.79 -0.78
CA ALA A 71 -4.24 -3.93 -1.66
C ALA A 71 -3.54 -3.71 -3.02
N PHE A 72 -2.20 -3.61 -3.05
CA PHE A 72 -1.46 -3.61 -4.33
C PHE A 72 -1.68 -4.88 -5.15
N GLY A 73 -1.85 -6.05 -4.51
CA GLY A 73 -2.19 -7.29 -5.21
C GLY A 73 -3.57 -7.23 -5.86
N ILE A 74 -4.57 -6.75 -5.11
CA ILE A 74 -5.94 -6.58 -5.60
C ILE A 74 -5.98 -5.55 -6.75
N ILE A 75 -5.31 -4.42 -6.61
CA ILE A 75 -5.22 -3.39 -7.65
C ILE A 75 -4.55 -3.94 -8.92
N GLU A 76 -3.47 -4.71 -8.77
CA GLU A 76 -2.78 -5.34 -9.90
C GLU A 76 -3.69 -6.32 -10.66
N LEU A 77 -4.48 -7.11 -9.95
CA LEU A 77 -5.48 -8.02 -10.52
C LEU A 77 -6.49 -7.25 -11.38
N TYR A 78 -7.10 -6.19 -10.84
CA TYR A 78 -8.07 -5.39 -11.58
C TYR A 78 -7.45 -4.64 -12.77
N CYS A 79 -6.21 -4.16 -12.65
CA CYS A 79 -5.47 -3.61 -13.78
C CYS A 79 -5.33 -4.62 -14.92
N LYS A 80 -4.91 -5.86 -14.62
CA LYS A 80 -4.76 -6.94 -15.62
C LYS A 80 -6.10 -7.25 -16.28
N ARG A 81 -7.18 -7.35 -15.50
CA ARG A 81 -8.53 -7.59 -16.01
C ARG A 81 -8.97 -6.52 -17.01
N LEU A 82 -8.78 -5.25 -16.69
CA LEU A 82 -9.11 -4.13 -17.58
C LEU A 82 -8.23 -4.11 -18.84
N ILE A 83 -6.96 -4.53 -18.75
CA ILE A 83 -6.04 -4.61 -19.90
C ILE A 83 -6.48 -5.71 -20.88
N GLU A 84 -6.87 -6.87 -20.36
CA GLU A 84 -7.34 -8.02 -21.14
C GLU A 84 -8.63 -7.70 -21.89
N GLN A 85 -9.56 -7.01 -21.24
CA GLN A 85 -10.89 -6.71 -21.78
C GLN A 85 -11.04 -5.25 -22.24
N ALA A 86 -9.93 -4.55 -22.53
CA ALA A 86 -9.93 -3.12 -22.82
C ALA A 86 -10.88 -2.72 -23.96
N GLU A 87 -11.04 -3.57 -24.98
CA GLU A 87 -11.90 -3.29 -26.15
C GLU A 87 -13.39 -3.12 -25.76
N GLN A 88 -13.84 -3.80 -24.70
CA GLN A 88 -15.22 -3.66 -24.21
C GLN A 88 -15.48 -2.28 -23.59
N LEU A 89 -14.42 -1.60 -23.11
CA LEU A 89 -14.51 -0.25 -22.54
C LEU A 89 -14.82 0.83 -23.58
N ASP A 90 -14.80 0.52 -24.88
CA ASP A 90 -15.32 1.42 -25.92
C ASP A 90 -16.85 1.48 -25.92
N LYS A 91 -17.51 0.48 -25.31
CA LYS A 91 -18.95 0.39 -25.16
C LYS A 91 -19.32 0.15 -23.70
N PRO A 92 -19.24 1.18 -22.84
CA PRO A 92 -19.45 1.06 -21.40
C PRO A 92 -20.84 0.55 -21.00
N GLN A 93 -21.85 0.67 -21.88
CA GLN A 93 -23.20 0.13 -21.68
C GLN A 93 -23.29 -1.39 -21.89
N GLU A 94 -22.37 -1.99 -22.65
CA GLU A 94 -22.31 -3.43 -22.94
C GLU A 94 -21.33 -4.16 -21.99
N CYS A 95 -20.67 -3.44 -21.07
CA CYS A 95 -19.73 -4.01 -20.11
C CYS A 95 -20.47 -4.84 -19.04
N GLY A 96 -20.03 -6.09 -18.85
CA GLY A 96 -20.50 -6.94 -17.76
C GLY A 96 -20.10 -6.43 -16.37
N GLU A 97 -20.73 -6.97 -15.34
CA GLU A 97 -20.52 -6.54 -13.94
C GLU A 97 -19.06 -6.63 -13.51
N GLU A 98 -18.36 -7.72 -13.84
CA GLU A 98 -16.93 -7.92 -13.50
C GLU A 98 -16.03 -6.79 -14.04
N LEU A 99 -16.33 -6.26 -15.23
CA LEU A 99 -15.53 -5.19 -15.83
C LEU A 99 -15.86 -3.83 -15.18
N ARG A 100 -17.11 -3.63 -14.80
CA ARG A 100 -17.55 -2.43 -14.06
C ARG A 100 -16.96 -2.44 -12.66
N GLU A 101 -16.94 -3.58 -11.98
CA GLU A 101 -16.26 -3.78 -10.71
C GLU A 101 -14.77 -3.43 -10.82
N ALA A 102 -14.07 -3.98 -11.81
CA ALA A 102 -12.65 -3.68 -12.01
C ALA A 102 -12.42 -2.16 -12.23
N ALA A 103 -13.27 -1.51 -13.03
CA ALA A 103 -13.19 -0.07 -13.24
C ALA A 103 -13.44 0.72 -11.93
N ALA A 104 -14.47 0.36 -11.17
CA ALA A 104 -14.80 1.02 -9.90
C ALA A 104 -13.65 0.88 -8.89
N ASN A 105 -13.08 -0.31 -8.76
CA ASN A 105 -11.95 -0.59 -7.85
C ASN A 105 -10.71 0.25 -8.21
N ILE A 106 -10.36 0.37 -9.49
CA ILE A 106 -9.26 1.24 -9.93
C ILE A 106 -9.53 2.71 -9.62
N MET A 107 -10.76 3.17 -9.86
CA MET A 107 -11.16 4.56 -9.56
C MET A 107 -11.10 4.86 -8.06
N PHE A 108 -11.53 3.91 -7.22
CA PHE A 108 -11.42 3.99 -5.77
C PHE A 108 -9.96 4.05 -5.33
N ALA A 109 -9.15 3.06 -5.74
CA ALA A 109 -7.74 2.93 -5.37
C ALA A 109 -6.88 4.15 -5.73
N ALA A 110 -7.19 4.82 -6.84
CA ALA A 110 -6.51 6.04 -7.26
C ALA A 110 -6.57 7.17 -6.23
N GLY A 111 -7.57 7.19 -5.33
CA GLY A 111 -7.64 8.18 -4.24
C GLY A 111 -6.64 7.93 -3.11
N TRP A 112 -6.19 6.69 -2.94
CA TRP A 112 -5.35 6.25 -1.82
C TRP A 112 -3.89 6.07 -2.22
N CYS A 113 -3.64 5.74 -3.48
CA CYS A 113 -2.30 5.44 -4.00
C CYS A 113 -1.64 6.67 -4.64
N GLY A 114 -1.18 7.63 -3.83
CA GLY A 114 -0.49 8.84 -4.32
C GLY A 114 0.78 8.56 -5.12
N ASP A 115 1.44 7.43 -4.86
CA ASP A 115 2.66 7.01 -5.56
C ASP A 115 2.38 6.42 -6.96
N LEU A 116 1.10 6.20 -7.30
CA LEU A 116 0.64 5.60 -8.56
C LEU A 116 -0.14 6.63 -9.39
N GLN A 117 0.58 7.61 -9.95
CA GLN A 117 -0.01 8.67 -10.76
C GLN A 117 -0.75 8.13 -12.01
N GLU A 118 -0.32 6.98 -12.51
CA GLU A 118 -0.96 6.27 -13.61
C GLU A 118 -2.43 5.91 -13.31
N LEU A 119 -2.74 5.55 -12.06
CA LEU A 119 -4.12 5.27 -11.63
C LEU A 119 -4.97 6.55 -11.54
N LEU A 120 -4.37 7.69 -11.18
CA LEU A 120 -5.06 8.98 -11.18
C LEU A 120 -5.50 9.37 -12.60
N PHE A 121 -4.63 9.17 -13.59
CA PHE A 121 -4.98 9.38 -15.00
C PHE A 121 -5.96 8.33 -15.53
N ALA A 122 -5.85 7.07 -15.10
CA ALA A 122 -6.82 6.04 -15.45
C ALA A 122 -8.23 6.39 -14.94
N ARG A 123 -8.33 6.90 -13.70
CA ARG A 123 -9.59 7.33 -13.10
C ARG A 123 -10.30 8.41 -13.91
N THR A 124 -9.58 9.39 -14.47
CA THR A 124 -10.22 10.44 -15.28
C THR A 124 -10.79 9.88 -16.58
N ILE A 125 -10.06 8.97 -17.24
CA ILE A 125 -10.55 8.30 -18.45
C ILE A 125 -11.75 7.40 -18.15
N LEU A 126 -11.73 6.68 -17.02
CA LEU A 126 -12.85 5.83 -16.60
C LEU A 126 -14.08 6.65 -16.24
N ALA A 127 -13.92 7.80 -15.57
CA ALA A 127 -15.01 8.73 -15.28
C ALA A 127 -15.65 9.28 -16.57
N ASP A 128 -14.84 9.63 -17.57
CA ASP A 128 -15.34 10.07 -18.89
C ASP A 128 -16.16 8.97 -19.60
N LYS A 129 -15.81 7.69 -19.38
CA LYS A 129 -16.46 6.54 -20.02
C LYS A 129 -17.74 6.10 -19.32
N PHE A 130 -17.69 5.95 -17.99
CA PHE A 130 -18.80 5.39 -17.20
C PHE A 130 -19.73 6.48 -16.63
N GLY A 131 -19.33 7.74 -16.68
CA GLY A 131 -20.12 8.88 -16.22
C GLY A 131 -19.82 9.32 -14.79
N GLY A 132 -20.30 10.52 -14.45
CA GLY A 132 -20.04 11.16 -13.15
C GLY A 132 -20.64 10.42 -11.96
N ASP A 133 -21.86 9.88 -12.09
CA ASP A 133 -22.54 9.17 -11.00
C ASP A 133 -21.77 7.89 -10.62
N PHE A 134 -21.29 7.16 -11.63
CA PHE A 134 -20.44 5.99 -11.43
C PHE A 134 -19.12 6.37 -10.75
N ALA A 135 -18.52 7.48 -11.18
CA ALA A 135 -17.29 7.98 -10.57
C ALA A 135 -17.47 8.40 -9.10
N ALA A 136 -18.62 9.00 -8.76
CA ALA A 136 -18.95 9.38 -7.40
C ALA A 136 -19.14 8.16 -6.50
N ALA A 137 -19.93 7.17 -6.95
CA ALA A 137 -20.13 5.92 -6.21
C ALA A 137 -18.83 5.15 -5.99
N ALA A 138 -17.99 5.04 -7.04
CA ALA A 138 -16.69 4.40 -6.94
C ALA A 138 -15.76 5.14 -5.96
N LYS A 139 -15.79 6.48 -5.93
CA LYS A 139 -15.00 7.27 -4.98
C LYS A 139 -15.43 7.08 -3.53
N GLU A 140 -16.73 6.89 -3.29
CA GLU A 140 -17.27 6.63 -1.95
C GLU A 140 -17.01 5.21 -1.47
N GLY A 141 -16.59 4.30 -2.35
CA GLY A 141 -16.37 2.89 -2.01
C GLY A 141 -17.67 2.13 -1.77
N THR A 142 -18.77 2.56 -2.38
CA THR A 142 -20.10 1.96 -2.19
C THR A 142 -20.50 1.08 -3.37
N GLY A 143 -21.30 0.03 -3.09
CA GLY A 143 -21.98 -0.80 -4.09
C GLY A 143 -21.07 -1.74 -4.88
N ILE A 144 -20.31 -1.20 -5.85
CA ILE A 144 -19.60 -1.95 -6.91
C ILE A 144 -18.12 -2.17 -6.58
N VAL A 145 -17.59 -1.48 -5.56
CA VAL A 145 -16.18 -1.60 -5.14
C VAL A 145 -16.03 -2.82 -4.23
N ASP A 146 -14.92 -3.54 -4.37
CA ASP A 146 -14.60 -4.69 -3.52
C ASP A 146 -14.50 -4.23 -2.05
N PRO A 147 -15.34 -4.77 -1.13
CA PRO A 147 -15.33 -4.38 0.27
C PRO A 147 -13.98 -4.65 0.95
N ILE A 148 -13.22 -5.66 0.49
CA ILE A 148 -11.89 -5.98 1.02
C ILE A 148 -10.92 -4.85 0.67
N LEU A 149 -10.95 -4.37 -0.58
CA LEU A 149 -10.11 -3.26 -1.00
C LEU A 149 -10.46 -1.97 -0.24
N VAL A 150 -11.75 -1.71 -0.03
CA VAL A 150 -12.21 -0.57 0.78
C VAL A 150 -11.68 -0.67 2.19
N TRP A 151 -11.82 -1.82 2.85
CA TRP A 151 -11.35 -2.03 4.21
C TRP A 151 -9.83 -1.83 4.33
N LYS A 152 -9.04 -2.46 3.44
CA LYS A 152 -7.56 -2.36 3.46
C LYS A 152 -7.05 -0.94 3.24
N LEU A 153 -7.67 -0.19 2.31
CA LEU A 153 -7.22 1.16 1.97
C LEU A 153 -7.77 2.24 2.92
N SER A 154 -8.97 2.07 3.48
CA SER A 154 -9.61 3.10 4.30
C SER A 154 -8.93 3.35 5.64
N GLY A 155 -8.00 2.48 6.03
CA GLY A 155 -7.22 2.64 7.25
C GLY A 155 -8.09 2.60 8.49
N ASN A 156 -9.07 1.68 8.53
CA ASN A 156 -9.86 1.44 9.72
C ASN A 156 -8.94 1.25 10.93
N THR A 157 -9.32 1.83 12.06
CA THR A 157 -8.60 1.70 13.32
C THR A 157 -8.38 0.22 13.60
N THR A 158 -7.12 -0.20 13.55
CA THR A 158 -6.77 -1.60 13.79
C THR A 158 -7.24 -1.97 15.19
N SER A 159 -8.03 -3.04 15.29
CA SER A 159 -8.57 -3.46 16.57
C SER A 159 -7.42 -3.77 17.53
N MET A 160 -7.64 -3.51 18.82
CA MET A 160 -6.63 -3.81 19.83
C MET A 160 -6.26 -5.30 19.81
N GLN A 161 -7.23 -6.17 19.48
CA GLN A 161 -7.01 -7.61 19.33
C GLN A 161 -6.05 -7.93 18.18
N LEU A 162 -6.22 -7.31 17.01
CA LEU A 162 -5.31 -7.52 15.88
C LEU A 162 -3.89 -7.04 16.20
N LYS A 163 -3.75 -5.88 16.85
CA LYS A 163 -2.44 -5.38 17.30
C LYS A 163 -1.78 -6.33 18.29
N LYS A 164 -2.54 -6.87 19.26
CA LYS A 164 -2.05 -7.90 20.20
C LYS A 164 -1.64 -9.17 19.47
N LYS A 165 -2.41 -9.65 18.49
CA LYS A 165 -2.11 -10.83 17.67
C LYS A 165 -0.77 -10.67 16.93
N VAL A 166 -0.63 -9.61 16.13
CA VAL A 166 0.62 -9.33 15.38
C VAL A 166 1.82 -9.15 16.31
N THR A 167 1.64 -8.50 17.46
CA THR A 167 2.72 -8.35 18.45
C THR A 167 3.15 -9.70 19.03
N LYS A 168 2.22 -10.62 19.28
CA LYS A 168 2.52 -11.99 19.75
C LYS A 168 3.27 -12.80 18.70
N GLU A 169 2.88 -12.70 17.44
CA GLU A 169 3.55 -13.39 16.32
C GLU A 169 5.01 -12.93 16.20
N ILE A 170 5.25 -11.61 16.16
CA ILE A 170 6.61 -11.05 16.11
C ILE A 170 7.41 -11.45 17.36
N ALA A 171 6.79 -11.45 18.54
CA ALA A 171 7.46 -11.88 19.76
C ALA A 171 7.89 -13.34 19.70
N ALA A 172 7.01 -14.23 19.21
CA ALA A 172 7.30 -15.65 19.05
C ALA A 172 8.46 -15.91 18.09
N GLU A 173 8.49 -15.23 16.94
CA GLU A 173 9.60 -15.30 15.97
C GLU A 173 10.95 -14.90 16.58
N ASN A 174 10.93 -13.98 17.55
CA ASN A 174 12.12 -13.46 18.22
C ASN A 174 12.40 -14.12 19.59
N ASN A 175 11.65 -15.16 19.97
CA ASN A 175 11.75 -15.84 21.28
C ASN A 175 11.58 -14.90 22.49
N ILE A 176 10.67 -13.92 22.38
CA ILE A 176 10.35 -12.96 23.44
C ILE A 176 9.05 -13.39 24.12
N LEU A 177 9.04 -13.45 25.45
CA LEU A 177 7.82 -13.66 26.23
C LEU A 177 7.09 -12.32 26.40
N VAL A 178 5.84 -12.23 25.94
CA VAL A 178 5.02 -11.03 26.07
C VAL A 178 3.76 -11.33 26.85
N ASP A 179 3.52 -10.53 27.88
CA ASP A 179 2.28 -10.54 28.65
C ASP A 179 1.49 -9.25 28.35
N PHE A 180 0.18 -9.40 28.11
CA PHE A 180 -0.73 -8.28 27.87
C PHE A 180 -1.71 -8.08 29.04
N SER A 181 -1.57 -8.81 30.14
CA SER A 181 -2.42 -8.73 31.32
C SER A 181 -2.44 -7.35 31.99
N GLU A 182 -1.44 -6.51 31.75
CA GLU A 182 -1.36 -5.14 32.29
C GLU A 182 -2.17 -4.11 31.48
N LEU A 183 -2.70 -4.47 30.30
CA LEU A 183 -3.49 -3.56 29.47
C LEU A 183 -4.98 -3.68 29.81
N PRO A 184 -5.72 -2.56 29.89
CA PRO A 184 -7.17 -2.62 30.05
C PRO A 184 -7.78 -3.43 28.89
N GLU A 185 -8.56 -4.45 29.23
CA GLU A 185 -9.42 -5.14 28.28
C GLU A 185 -10.45 -4.11 27.79
N ALA A 186 -10.39 -3.78 26.50
CA ALA A 186 -11.44 -2.99 25.89
C ALA A 186 -12.73 -3.82 25.99
N THR A 187 -13.76 -3.26 26.61
CA THR A 187 -15.10 -3.82 26.63
C THR A 187 -15.54 -4.04 25.18
N GLU A 188 -15.93 -5.28 24.89
CA GLU A 188 -16.51 -5.73 23.63
C GLU A 188 -17.84 -5.03 23.41
N ASP A 189 -17.82 -3.83 22.84
CA ASP A 189 -19.00 -3.22 22.26
C ASP A 189 -18.53 -2.41 21.03
N ASP A 190 -18.96 -2.90 19.87
CA ASP A 190 -18.92 -2.34 18.51
C ASP A 190 -17.82 -2.84 17.53
N ASP A 191 -18.31 -3.58 16.52
CA ASP A 191 -17.75 -3.98 15.21
C ASP A 191 -17.08 -5.38 15.03
N ASP A 192 -17.77 -6.44 15.49
CA ASP A 192 -17.54 -7.87 15.18
C ASP A 192 -17.97 -8.28 13.74
N VAL A 193 -17.40 -7.70 12.68
CA VAL A 193 -17.75 -8.13 11.30
C VAL A 193 -16.57 -8.69 10.49
N LEU A 194 -15.32 -8.51 10.94
CA LEU A 194 -14.17 -8.75 10.04
C LEU A 194 -13.04 -9.62 10.62
N VAL A 195 -13.22 -10.17 11.82
CA VAL A 195 -12.32 -11.21 12.35
C VAL A 195 -12.44 -12.50 11.51
N ASP A 196 -13.63 -12.77 10.95
CA ASP A 196 -13.91 -13.93 10.08
C ASP A 196 -13.14 -13.92 8.75
N PHE A 197 -12.77 -12.75 8.21
CA PHE A 197 -12.08 -12.71 6.91
C PHE A 197 -10.62 -13.18 7.00
N PHE A 198 -9.97 -12.93 8.14
CA PHE A 198 -8.58 -13.35 8.37
C PHE A 198 -8.47 -14.86 8.63
N GLU A 199 -9.48 -15.50 9.25
CA GLU A 199 -9.52 -16.96 9.45
C GLU A 199 -9.76 -17.74 8.16
N LEU A 200 -10.49 -17.16 7.19
CA LEU A 200 -10.75 -17.83 5.90
C LEU A 200 -9.54 -17.86 4.96
N GLN A 201 -8.53 -17.01 5.17
CA GLN A 201 -7.33 -16.97 4.34
C GLN A 201 -6.35 -18.11 4.71
N GLU A 202 -6.28 -18.51 5.98
CA GLU A 202 -5.49 -19.67 6.43
C GLU A 202 -6.07 -21.03 5.97
N ALA A 203 -7.36 -21.10 5.67
CA ALA A 203 -8.02 -22.36 5.27
C ALA A 203 -7.77 -22.79 3.81
N THR A 204 -7.00 -22.03 3.01
CA THR A 204 -6.80 -22.32 1.57
C THR A 204 -5.38 -22.78 1.19
N GLU A 205 -4.45 -22.93 2.15
CA GLU A 205 -3.08 -23.37 1.87
C GLU A 205 -2.83 -24.89 2.03
N GLU A 206 -3.86 -25.72 2.17
CA GLU A 206 -3.72 -27.19 2.03
C GLU A 206 -4.22 -27.68 0.66
N GLY A 207 -3.38 -27.54 -0.36
CA GLY A 207 -3.65 -28.12 -1.69
C GLY A 207 -2.62 -27.76 -2.78
N ASN A 208 -1.52 -28.52 -2.83
CA ASN A 208 -0.41 -28.41 -3.79
C ASN A 208 -0.82 -28.15 -5.26
N ASN A 209 -0.08 -27.27 -5.95
CA ASN A 209 0.84 -27.65 -7.04
C ASN A 209 1.65 -26.45 -7.62
N SER A 210 2.96 -26.52 -7.39
CA SER A 210 4.07 -26.13 -8.29
C SER A 210 3.89 -24.92 -9.24
N VAL A 211 4.54 -23.80 -8.91
CA VAL A 211 5.07 -22.83 -9.89
C VAL A 211 6.50 -22.44 -9.47
N PRO A 212 7.47 -22.30 -10.39
CA PRO A 212 8.89 -22.21 -10.04
C PRO A 212 9.27 -20.89 -9.36
N ASN A 213 10.27 -21.02 -8.49
CA ASN A 213 10.95 -19.97 -7.73
C ASN A 213 11.41 -18.81 -8.62
N SER A 214 11.04 -17.57 -8.28
CA SER A 214 11.51 -16.33 -8.95
C SER A 214 12.79 -15.78 -8.31
N GLN A 215 13.61 -16.64 -7.73
CA GLN A 215 15.00 -16.34 -7.41
C GLN A 215 15.84 -16.50 -8.69
N ASP A 216 15.79 -15.51 -9.59
CA ASP A 216 16.76 -15.35 -10.68
C ASP A 216 16.70 -13.94 -11.28
N LEU A 217 16.58 -12.88 -10.46
CA LEU A 217 16.86 -11.50 -10.88
C LEU A 217 17.39 -10.66 -9.71
N LEU A 218 18.36 -11.20 -8.98
CA LEU A 218 19.37 -10.42 -8.27
C LEU A 218 20.70 -11.11 -8.53
N GLY A 219 21.37 -10.70 -9.62
CA GLY A 219 22.75 -11.08 -9.85
C GLY A 219 23.57 -10.70 -8.62
N GLU A 220 24.27 -11.68 -8.08
CA GLU A 220 25.21 -11.55 -6.98
C GLU A 220 26.17 -10.38 -7.28
N MET A 221 26.09 -9.32 -6.47
CA MET A 221 27.18 -8.37 -6.35
C MET A 221 27.95 -8.76 -5.09
N SER A 222 28.94 -9.63 -5.26
CA SER A 222 29.96 -9.84 -4.25
C SER A 222 30.83 -8.58 -4.18
N CYS A 223 30.73 -7.83 -3.10
CA CYS A 223 31.74 -6.82 -2.78
C CYS A 223 33.02 -7.56 -2.37
N GLN A 224 33.98 -7.65 -3.28
CA GLN A 224 35.35 -8.00 -2.94
C GLN A 224 36.06 -6.74 -2.45
N ASP A 225 36.56 -6.83 -1.22
CA ASP A 225 37.46 -5.88 -0.61
C ASP A 225 38.85 -6.02 -1.27
N ASP A 226 39.16 -5.17 -2.24
CA ASP A 226 40.54 -4.91 -2.64
C ASP A 226 40.98 -3.57 -2.03
N MET A 227 41.69 -3.71 -0.91
CA MET A 227 42.56 -2.71 -0.32
C MET A 227 43.66 -2.35 -1.32
N ASP A 228 43.61 -1.16 -1.91
CA ASP A 228 44.80 -0.53 -2.46
C ASP A 228 45.05 0.80 -1.75
N GLY A 229 46.12 0.80 -0.95
CA GLY A 229 46.68 1.98 -0.33
C GLY A 229 47.56 2.73 -1.32
N SER A 230 47.30 4.01 -1.49
CA SER A 230 48.31 4.99 -1.91
C SER A 230 47.95 6.34 -1.33
N SER A 231 48.82 6.78 -0.43
CA SER A 231 49.00 8.14 0.05
C SER A 231 49.20 9.11 -1.11
N GLU A 232 48.59 10.30 -1.05
CA GLU A 232 49.35 11.54 -1.11
C GLU A 232 48.51 12.76 -0.69
N SER A 233 49.26 13.70 -0.14
CA SER A 233 48.91 14.92 0.58
C SER A 233 48.29 16.02 -0.25
N GLY A 234 47.45 16.85 0.38
CA GLY A 234 47.04 18.16 -0.16
C GLY A 234 46.15 18.91 0.82
N ASN A 235 46.79 19.61 1.77
CA ASN A 235 46.14 20.66 2.57
C ASN A 235 45.52 21.70 1.64
N ASP A 236 44.25 22.07 1.89
CA ASP A 236 43.87 23.48 1.79
C ASP A 236 42.77 23.81 2.80
N ASN A 237 43.07 24.91 3.50
CA ASN A 237 42.48 25.39 4.72
C ASN A 237 41.38 26.40 4.36
N VAL A 238 40.12 26.15 4.74
CA VAL A 238 39.09 27.20 4.70
C VAL A 238 38.36 27.25 6.04
N HIS A 239 38.71 28.26 6.81
CA HIS A 239 37.98 28.77 7.97
C HIS A 239 36.56 29.21 7.55
N ILE A 240 35.52 28.70 8.22
CA ILE A 240 34.31 29.49 8.53
C ILE A 240 33.87 29.17 9.97
N ALA A 241 33.52 30.25 10.65
CA ALA A 241 33.36 30.41 12.08
C ALA A 241 32.24 29.59 12.73
N THR A 242 32.49 29.23 13.99
CA THR A 242 31.54 28.76 14.98
C THR A 242 30.60 29.88 15.42
N SER A 243 29.30 29.61 15.40
CA SER A 243 28.32 30.29 16.27
C SER A 243 27.35 29.25 16.81
N SER A 244 27.36 29.13 18.13
CA SER A 244 26.43 28.37 18.95
C SER A 244 25.07 29.06 19.00
N ASP A 245 24.01 28.24 19.04
CA ASP A 245 22.66 28.44 19.62
C ASP A 245 21.74 27.45 18.86
N GLY A 246 21.17 26.38 19.41
CA GLY A 246 20.64 26.18 20.75
C GLY A 246 19.13 26.47 20.75
N SER A 247 18.28 25.56 20.24
CA SER A 247 16.86 25.32 20.60
C SER A 247 16.21 24.30 19.65
N ASP A 248 15.91 23.11 20.15
CA ASP A 248 15.21 22.02 19.45
C ASP A 248 13.68 22.22 19.43
N ASP A 249 13.13 22.00 18.24
CA ASP A 249 11.92 21.22 17.89
C ASP A 249 10.66 21.26 18.76
N GLU A 250 9.63 21.95 18.23
CA GLU A 250 8.26 21.47 18.32
C GLU A 250 7.50 21.77 17.01
N VAL A 251 7.58 20.85 16.03
CA VAL A 251 6.65 20.82 14.89
C VAL A 251 6.02 19.45 14.78
N ILE A 252 4.88 19.32 15.47
CA ILE A 252 3.94 18.22 15.28
C ILE A 252 3.48 18.20 13.82
N GLY A 253 3.98 17.22 13.06
CA GLY A 253 3.54 16.89 11.72
C GLY A 253 2.08 16.43 11.71
N ARG A 254 1.14 17.38 11.70
CA ARG A 254 -0.25 17.11 11.33
C ARG A 254 -0.26 16.72 9.85
N ARG A 255 -0.51 15.43 9.58
CA ARG A 255 -0.81 14.91 8.24
C ARG A 255 -1.89 15.79 7.61
N ASN A 256 -1.50 16.49 6.55
CA ASN A 256 -2.25 17.52 5.88
C ASN A 256 -3.41 16.89 5.07
N ARG A 257 -4.54 16.59 5.72
CA ARG A 257 -5.81 16.20 5.07
C ARG A 257 -6.50 17.41 4.42
N ARG A 258 -5.77 18.25 3.67
CA ARG A 258 -6.30 19.49 3.06
C ARG A 258 -6.14 19.59 1.55
N TRP A 259 -5.49 18.63 0.90
CA TRP A 259 -5.23 18.68 -0.55
C TRP A 259 -6.24 17.92 -1.42
N TRP A 260 -7.38 17.46 -0.88
CA TRP A 260 -8.35 16.66 -1.66
C TRP A 260 -9.69 17.37 -1.97
N ARG A 261 -9.81 18.67 -1.66
CA ARG A 261 -10.83 19.55 -2.22
C ARG A 261 -10.12 20.65 -2.99
N LEU A 262 -10.05 20.52 -4.31
CA LEU A 262 -10.05 21.61 -5.31
C LEU A 262 -9.82 20.95 -6.67
N GLY A 263 -10.87 20.92 -7.50
CA GLY A 263 -10.80 20.36 -8.86
C GLY A 263 -12.15 19.95 -9.44
N CYS A 264 -13.19 20.76 -9.24
CA CYS A 264 -14.41 20.76 -10.05
C CYS A 264 -14.79 22.21 -10.27
N ALA A 265 -14.35 22.74 -11.41
CA ALA A 265 -14.89 23.90 -12.10
C ALA A 265 -14.63 23.70 -13.59
#